data_AF-A0A4P7AHL9-F1
#
_entry.id   AF-A0A4P7AHL9-F1
#
_cell.length_a   1.000
_cell.length_b   1.000
_cell.length_c   1.000
_cell.angle_alpha   90.00
_cell.angle_beta   90.00
_cell.angle_gamma   90.00
#
_symmetry.space_group_name_H-M   'P 1'
#
loop_
_entity.id
_entity.type
_entity.pdbx_description
1 polymer ?
#
loop_
_entity_poly.entity_id
_entity_poly.type
_entity_poly.pdbx_seq_one_letter_code
_entity_poly.pdbx_strand_id
1 'polypeptide(L)' 'MEWWIVLIIAIVCAIVGGVLGFIITRKVIQKQLKDNPPINENQIRAMYRSMGRKPSEADIKKTMNAVKKGK' A
#
# COMPACT_ATOMS: atom_id res chain seq x y z
N MET A 1 10.68 43.92 -10.48
CA MET A 1 10.33 42.49 -10.32
C MET A 1 9.17 42.21 -11.25
N GLU A 2 9.43 41.50 -12.34
CA GLU A 2 8.40 41.17 -13.32
C GLU A 2 7.54 40.02 -12.76
N TRP A 3 6.27 40.31 -12.47
CA TRP A 3 5.34 39.39 -11.81
C TRP A 3 5.17 38.04 -12.52
N TRP A 4 5.43 37.99 -13.82
CA TRP A 4 5.42 36.77 -14.63
C TRP A 4 6.47 35.74 -14.21
N ILE A 5 7.65 36.18 -13.74
CA ILE A 5 8.73 35.28 -13.29
C ILE A 5 8.30 34.55 -12.01
N VAL A 6 7.66 35.27 -11.08
CA VAL A 6 7.13 34.70 -9.84
C VAL A 6 6.05 33.65 -10.13
N LEU A 7 5.19 33.92 -11.11
CA LEU A 7 4.11 33.01 -11.52
C LEU A 7 4.66 31.71 -12.11
N ILE A 8 5.69 31.78 -12.95
CA ILE A 8 6.34 30.58 -13.51
C ILE A 8 7.01 29.74 -12.42
N ILE A 9 7.74 30.38 -11.49
CA ILE A 9 8.40 29.68 -10.38
C ILE A 9 7.37 29.00 -9.47
N ALA A 10 6.24 29.66 -9.18
CA ALA A 10 5.17 29.09 -8.37
C ALA A 10 4.57 27.82 -8.98
N ILE A 11 4.34 27.81 -10.30
CA ILE A 11 3.83 26.64 -11.02
C ILE A 11 4.86 25.49 -10.99
N VAL A 12 6.12 25.79 -11.25
CA VAL A 12 7.19 24.77 -11.23
C VAL A 12 7.33 24.17 -9.83
N CYS A 13 7.33 24.99 -8.77
CA CYS A 13 7.37 24.51 -7.39
C CYS A 13 6.15 23.64 -7.04
N ALA A 14 4.95 23.99 -7.50
CA ALA A 14 3.75 23.19 -7.28
C ALA A 14 3.85 21.81 -7.96
N ILE A 15 4.33 21.76 -9.20
CA ILE A 15 4.52 20.51 -9.94
C ILE A 15 5.59 19.66 -9.27
N VAL A 16 6.75 20.24 -8.96
CA VAL A 16 7.88 19.53 -8.33
C VAL A 16 7.49 19.02 -6.95
N GLY A 17 6.81 19.84 -6.14
CA GLY A 17 6.30 19.45 -4.83
C GLY A 17 5.28 18.31 -4.91
N GLY A 18 4.34 18.37 -5.86
CA GLY A 18 3.36 17.31 -6.09
C GLY A 18 4.00 15.98 -6.52
N VAL A 19 4.96 16.03 -7.46
CA VAL A 19 5.66 14.83 -7.94
C VAL A 19 6.54 14.22 -6.85
N LEU A 20 7.32 15.03 -6.13
CA LEU A 20 8.12 14.53 -5.00
C LEU A 20 7.22 13.95 -3.91
N GLY A 21 6.15 14.65 -3.54
CA GLY A 21 5.20 14.21 -2.52
C GLY A 21 4.57 12.87 -2.88
N PHE A 22 4.16 12.68 -4.13
CA PHE A 22 3.59 11.43 -4.62
C PHE A 22 4.59 10.26 -4.55
N ILE A 23 5.82 10.47 -5.01
CA ILE A 23 6.85 9.43 -5.03
C ILE A 23 7.25 9.02 -3.61
N ILE A 24 7.46 9.99 -2.72
CA ILE A 24 7.83 9.72 -1.33
C ILE A 24 6.70 8.96 -0.63
N THR A 25 5.46 9.44 -0.73
CA THR A 25 4.29 8.81 -0.13
C THR A 25 4.13 7.37 -0.61
N ARG A 26 4.28 7.12 -1.93
CA ARG A 26 4.24 5.77 -2.50
C ARG A 26 5.28 4.85 -1.88
N LYS A 27 6.54 5.30 -1.76
CA LYS A 27 7.63 4.51 -1.16
C LYS A 27 7.37 4.22 0.31
N VAL A 28 6.87 5.19 1.07
CA VAL A 28 6.55 5.02 2.49
C VAL A 28 5.43 3.99 2.67
N ILE A 29 4.35 4.11 1.91
CA ILE A 29 3.22 3.15 1.99
C ILE A 29 3.69 1.74 1.61
N GLN A 30 4.48 1.59 0.55
CA GLN A 30 5.02 0.29 0.15
C GLN A 30 5.90 -0.34 1.24
N LYS A 31 6.75 0.47 1.89
CA LYS A 31 7.58 0.00 3.01
C LYS A 31 6.72 -0.45 4.19
N GLN A 32 5.71 0.34 4.56
CA GLN A 32 4.77 0.00 5.64
C GLN A 32 4.02 -1.30 5.36
N LEU A 33 3.53 -1.52 4.14
CA LEU A 33 2.82 -2.75 3.73
C LEU A 33 3.73 -3.99 3.65
N LYS A 34 5.04 -3.79 3.55
CA LYS A 34 6.04 -4.86 3.58
C LYS A 34 6.39 -5.24 5.02
N ASP A 35 6.59 -4.24 5.87
CA ASP A 35 6.97 -4.43 7.27
C ASP A 35 5.77 -4.94 8.11
N ASN A 36 4.55 -4.47 7.82
CA ASN A 36 3.30 -4.94 8.42
C ASN A 36 2.35 -5.45 7.33
N PRO A 37 2.41 -6.73 6.96
CA PRO A 37 1.55 -7.27 5.91
C PRO A 37 0.07 -7.18 6.34
N PRO A 38 -0.84 -6.82 5.43
CA PRO A 38 -2.24 -6.58 5.77
C PRO A 38 -2.99 -7.85 6.19
N ILE A 39 -2.49 -9.04 5.83
CA ILE A 39 -3.12 -10.33 6.09
C ILE A 39 -2.14 -11.26 6.81
N ASN A 40 -2.56 -11.80 7.96
CA ASN A 40 -1.86 -12.82 8.75
C ASN A 40 -2.68 -14.15 8.75
N GLU A 41 -2.05 -15.28 9.06
CA GLU A 41 -2.68 -16.61 9.13
C GLU A 41 -3.86 -16.64 10.10
N ASN A 42 -3.76 -15.93 11.23
CA ASN A 42 -4.86 -15.77 12.18
C ASN A 42 -6.06 -15.03 11.59
N GLN A 43 -5.82 -14.02 10.74
CA GLN A 43 -6.89 -13.28 10.06
C GLN A 43 -7.54 -14.14 8.98
N ILE A 44 -6.75 -14.92 8.24
CA ILE A 44 -7.27 -15.91 7.29
C ILE A 44 -8.12 -16.94 8.04
N ARG A 45 -7.64 -17.45 9.18
CA ARG A 45 -8.41 -18.38 10.02
C ARG A 45 -9.72 -17.76 10.51
N ALA A 46 -9.72 -16.49 10.92
CA ALA A 46 -10.93 -15.75 11.28
C ALA A 46 -11.88 -15.59 10.09
N MET A 47 -11.35 -15.31 8.89
CA MET A 47 -12.12 -15.23 7.64
C MET A 47 -12.79 -16.57 7.30
N TYR A 48 -12.09 -17.70 7.43
CA TYR A 48 -12.70 -19.02 7.22
C TYR A 48 -13.80 -19.32 8.25
N ARG A 49 -13.57 -18.95 9.52
CA ARG A 49 -14.55 -19.10 10.59
C ARG A 49 -15.79 -18.25 10.35
N SER A 50 -15.65 -17.01 9.86
CA SER A 50 -16.80 -16.16 9.51
C SER A 50 -17.60 -16.70 8.33
N MET A 51 -16.98 -17.51 7.47
CA MET A 51 -17.65 -18.22 6.37
C MET A 51 -18.26 -19.57 6.80
N GLY A 52 -18.25 -19.91 8.09
CA GLY A 52 -18.77 -21.20 8.59
C GLY A 52 -17.94 -22.41 8.17
N ARG A 53 -16.74 -22.21 7.61
CA ARG A 53 -15.84 -23.30 7.22
C ARG A 53 -14.80 -23.50 8.31
N LYS A 54 -14.59 -24.76 8.73
CA LYS A 54 -13.46 -25.13 9.59
C LYS A 54 -12.18 -25.16 8.72
N PRO A 55 -11.23 -24.23 8.88
CA PRO A 55 -10.04 -24.20 8.06
C PRO A 55 -9.08 -25.33 8.42
N SER A 56 -8.45 -25.93 7.42
CA SER A 56 -7.24 -26.75 7.58
C SER A 56 -5.99 -25.87 7.49
N GLU A 57 -4.94 -26.19 8.25
CA GLU A 57 -3.66 -25.44 8.22
C GLU A 57 -3.04 -25.40 6.81
N ALA A 58 -3.25 -26.46 6.02
CA ALA A 58 -2.82 -26.50 4.62
C ALA A 58 -3.57 -25.48 3.74
N ASP A 59 -4.86 -25.28 3.98
CA ASP A 59 -5.68 -24.33 3.23
C ASP A 59 -5.35 -22.89 3.64
N ILE A 60 -5.10 -22.64 4.92
CA ILE A 60 -4.63 -21.33 5.41
C ILE A 60 -3.31 -20.96 4.73
N LYS A 61 -2.35 -21.90 4.66
CA LYS A 61 -1.05 -21.68 4.02
C LYS A 61 -1.16 -21.46 2.52
N LYS A 62 -2.03 -22.21 1.82
CA LYS A 62 -2.32 -22.00 0.39
C LYS A 62 -2.89 -20.61 0.14
N THR A 63 -3.86 -20.18 0.95
CA THR A 63 -4.49 -18.86 0.83
C THR A 63 -3.52 -17.74 1.16
N MET A 64 -2.70 -17.88 2.20
CA MET A 64 -1.62 -16.94 2.53
C MET A 64 -0.64 -16.76 1.37
N ASN A 65 -0.23 -17.87 0.74
CA ASN A 65 0.67 -17.83 -0.40
C ASN A 65 0.01 -17.21 -1.64
N ALA A 66 -1.28 -17.47 -1.87
CA ALA A 66 -2.04 -16.82 -2.95
C ALA A 66 -2.14 -15.31 -2.75
N VAL A 67 -2.42 -14.85 -1.52
CA VAL A 67 -2.46 -13.43 -1.17
C VAL A 67 -1.10 -12.77 -1.34
N LYS A 68 -0.01 -13.44 -0.94
CA LYS A 68 1.36 -12.93 -1.15
C LYS A 68 1.75 -12.85 -2.63
N LYS A 69 1.28 -13.79 -3.45
CA LYS A 69 1.57 -13.87 -4.89
C LYS A 69 0.74 -12.88 -5.72
N GLY A 70 -0.39 -12.42 -5.20
CA GLY A 70 -1.22 -11.38 -5.83
C GLY A 70 -0.76 -9.94 -5.56
N LYS A 71 0.39 -9.74 -4.89
CA LYS A 71 1.02 -8.42 -4.69
C LYS A 71 2.00 -8.08 -5.81
#